data_AF-A0A845D2X7-F1
#
_entry.id   AF-A0A845D2X7-F1
#
_cell.length_a   1.000
_cell.length_b   1.000
_cell.length_c   1.000
_cell.angle_alpha   90.00
_cell.angle_beta   90.00
_cell.angle_gamma   90.00
#
_symmetry.space_group_name_H-M   'P 1'
#
loop_
_entity.id
_entity.type
_entity.pdbx_description
1 polymer ?
#
loop_
_entity_poly.entity_id
_entity_poly.type
_entity_poly.pdbx_seq_one_letter_code
_entity_poly.pdbx_strand_id
1 'polypeptide(L)'
;MEVFAIVGWLLCSVLSAVIAKRKGRNGCGWFTLGILLGPFGLALALVVSKGKSTADVADVPEVQPNLEESGLLTTTLHSEVTKACKRADTGLWDAFARSAGYRPVTPLAGRLVFPQYRDGRLRVSEQEARFAFIEALSQGPLRYSVEAPTSKLYSFSGTRALSAMTDLQVHHESEIGICNVEFKAKGVSSSAQNNFPIYKDVQKLMREPVWGLWFHLLESIDSSTIIKFLDVMAMQIDKVQGEFEGDVEAPGLTLHICVLQYGFSLQKDVPIPSEGVIDIAELRRLLFVDLQVAEHRLVRHRDLNGWSLHSWEGVIDG
;
A
#
# COMPACT_ATOMS: atom_id res chain seq x y z
N MET A 1 23.90 32.00 44.57
CA MET A 1 24.10 30.53 44.47
C MET A 1 22.84 29.80 44.00
N GLU A 2 21.64 30.26 44.34
CA GLU A 2 20.37 29.61 43.97
C GLU A 2 20.13 29.53 42.44
N VAL A 3 20.46 30.57 41.68
CA VAL A 3 20.28 30.58 40.21
C VAL A 3 21.12 29.48 39.54
N PHE A 4 22.37 29.29 39.97
CA PHE A 4 23.24 28.24 39.43
C PHE A 4 22.73 26.84 39.78
N ALA A 5 22.14 26.67 40.97
CA ALA A 5 21.52 25.40 41.36
C ALA A 5 20.29 25.08 40.49
N ILE A 6 19.43 26.07 40.23
CA ILE A 6 18.25 25.90 39.36
C ILE A 6 18.64 25.58 37.91
N VAL A 7 19.64 26.29 37.37
CA VAL A 7 20.14 26.04 36.00
C VAL A 7 20.75 24.64 35.90
N GLY A 8 21.55 24.22 36.88
CA GLY A 8 22.10 22.86 36.94
C GLY A 8 21.01 21.79 37.03
N TRP A 9 19.93 22.06 37.76
CA TRP A 9 18.79 21.16 37.90
C TRP A 9 18.00 20.99 36.60
N LEU A 10 17.76 22.10 35.88
CA LEU A 10 17.12 22.09 34.56
C LEU A 10 17.97 21.36 33.52
N LEU A 11 19.29 21.53 33.55
CA LEU A 11 20.20 20.81 32.66
C LEU A 11 20.12 19.29 32.88
N CYS A 12 20.08 18.84 34.14
CA CYS A 12 19.89 17.41 34.45
C CYS A 12 18.56 16.88 33.89
N SER A 13 17.51 17.71 33.90
CA SER A 13 16.19 17.35 33.36
C SER A 13 16.21 17.15 31.84
N VAL A 14 16.83 18.07 31.11
CA VAL A 14 16.99 17.98 29.66
C VAL A 14 17.85 16.76 29.29
N LEU A 15 18.97 16.55 29.97
CA LEU A 15 19.85 15.41 29.69
C LEU A 15 19.16 14.07 29.95
N SER A 16 18.38 13.96 31.02
CA SER A 16 17.58 12.76 31.32
C SER A 16 16.60 12.43 30.19
N ALA A 17 15.92 13.46 29.67
CA ALA A 17 14.98 13.33 28.56
C ALA A 17 15.65 12.85 27.27
N VAL A 18 16.82 13.41 26.94
CA VAL A 18 17.59 13.06 25.74
C VAL A 18 18.09 11.61 25.83
N ILE A 19 18.66 11.21 26.97
CA ILE A 19 19.15 9.84 27.19
C ILE A 19 18.00 8.83 27.10
N ALA A 20 16.86 9.13 27.73
CA ALA A 20 15.69 8.29 27.68
C ALA A 20 15.15 8.11 26.25
N LYS A 21 15.07 9.20 25.47
CA LYS A 21 14.63 9.15 24.07
C LYS A 21 15.56 8.29 23.21
N ARG A 22 16.88 8.42 23.36
CA ARG A 22 17.87 7.57 22.68
C ARG A 22 17.77 6.09 23.08
N LYS A 23 17.28 5.82 24.29
CA LYS A 23 17.03 4.45 24.81
C LYS A 23 15.63 3.91 24.47
N GLY A 24 14.88 4.57 23.57
CA GLY A 24 13.56 4.10 23.13
C GLY A 24 12.43 4.34 24.14
N ARG A 25 12.58 5.30 25.06
CA ARG A 25 11.56 5.65 26.07
C ARG A 25 10.91 6.99 25.78
N ASN A 26 9.78 7.25 26.45
CA ASN A 26 9.09 8.54 26.41
C ASN A 26 9.94 9.65 27.06
N GLY A 27 10.58 10.48 26.24
CA GLY A 27 11.43 11.58 26.72
C GLY A 27 10.71 12.62 27.58
N CYS A 28 9.40 12.82 27.39
CA CYS A 28 8.62 13.78 28.19
C CYS A 28 8.50 13.33 29.65
N GLY A 29 8.22 12.05 29.89
CA GLY A 29 8.16 11.50 31.25
C GLY A 29 9.51 11.61 31.99
N TRP A 30 10.61 11.36 31.28
CA TRP A 30 11.95 11.45 31.84
C TRP A 30 12.44 12.90 32.05
N PHE A 31 11.92 13.86 31.29
CA PHE A 31 12.10 15.28 31.57
C PHE A 31 11.44 15.67 32.91
N THR A 32 10.19 15.28 33.12
CA THR A 32 9.46 15.53 34.37
C THR A 32 10.15 14.86 35.56
N LEU A 33 10.62 13.63 35.40
CA LEU A 33 11.36 12.91 36.44
C LEU A 33 12.69 13.62 36.78
N GLY A 34 13.37 14.17 35.77
CA GLY A 34 14.57 14.97 35.96
C GLY A 34 14.31 16.30 36.67
N ILE A 35 13.14 16.94 36.46
CA ILE A 35 12.76 18.14 37.23
C ILE A 35 12.53 17.79 38.69
N LEU A 36 11.88 16.66 38.97
CA LEU A 36 11.57 16.23 40.34
C LEU A 36 12.81 15.75 41.12
N LEU A 37 13.71 15.02 40.46
CA LEU A 37 14.82 14.30 41.11
C LEU A 37 16.21 14.90 40.82
N GLY A 38 16.30 15.87 39.90
CA GLY A 38 17.53 16.54 39.51
C GLY A 38 18.62 15.56 39.05
N PRO A 39 19.82 15.58 39.67
CA PRO A 39 20.93 14.70 39.28
C PRO A 39 20.61 13.21 39.47
N PHE A 40 19.72 12.84 40.40
CA PHE A 40 19.30 11.44 40.57
C PHE A 40 18.43 10.95 39.42
N GLY A 41 17.59 11.82 38.84
CA GLY A 41 16.82 11.51 37.63
C GLY A 41 17.73 11.21 36.44
N LEU A 42 18.85 11.95 36.34
CA LEU A 42 19.89 11.73 35.33
C LEU A 42 20.64 10.41 35.55
N ALA A 43 21.03 10.11 36.79
CA ALA A 43 21.66 8.84 37.14
C ALA A 43 20.77 7.64 36.81
N LEU A 44 19.47 7.73 37.12
CA LEU A 44 18.48 6.73 36.73
C LEU A 44 18.43 6.57 35.21
N ALA A 45 18.32 7.66 34.45
CA ALA A 45 18.29 7.60 32.98
C ALA A 45 19.54 6.91 32.39
N LEU A 46 20.70 7.04 33.02
CA LEU A 46 21.94 6.35 32.63
C LEU A 46 21.95 4.87 32.97
N VAL A 47 21.45 4.48 34.16
CA VAL A 47 21.44 3.08 34.61
C VAL A 47 20.37 2.25 33.89
N VAL A 48 19.22 2.83 33.58
CA VAL A 48 18.14 2.04 33.00
C VAL A 48 18.52 1.61 31.57
N SER A 49 18.64 0.31 31.33
CA SER A 49 18.96 -0.30 30.03
C SER A 49 18.03 0.16 28.91
N LYS A 50 18.44 0.04 27.65
CA LYS A 50 17.57 0.33 26.49
C LYS A 50 16.26 -0.44 26.65
N GLY A 51 15.11 0.22 26.42
CA GLY A 51 13.82 -0.44 26.49
C GLY A 51 13.81 -1.60 25.50
N LYS A 52 13.63 -2.82 25.99
CA LYS A 52 13.26 -3.95 25.16
C LYS A 52 11.89 -3.63 24.60
N SER A 53 11.80 -3.43 23.29
CA SER A 53 10.54 -3.54 22.57
C SER A 53 9.87 -4.84 23.01
N THR A 54 8.54 -4.85 23.09
CA THR A 54 7.68 -5.96 23.53
C THR A 54 7.83 -7.22 22.65
N ALA A 55 9.02 -7.81 22.69
CA ALA A 55 9.43 -9.09 22.12
C ALA A 55 10.16 -9.95 23.17
N ASP A 56 10.19 -9.51 24.43
CA ASP A 56 10.78 -10.26 25.54
C ASP A 56 9.70 -10.69 26.54
N VAL A 57 8.87 -11.66 26.13
CA VAL A 57 8.18 -12.55 27.06
C VAL A 57 8.57 -13.98 26.69
N ALA A 58 9.25 -14.62 27.64
CA ALA A 58 9.74 -16.00 27.66
C ALA A 58 10.89 -16.32 26.70
N ASP A 59 11.96 -16.91 27.27
CA ASP A 59 13.00 -17.67 26.56
C ASP A 59 12.34 -18.77 25.71
N VAL A 60 11.93 -18.41 24.51
CA VAL A 60 11.85 -19.30 23.36
C VAL A 60 13.13 -19.02 22.58
N PRO A 61 13.95 -20.01 22.23
CA PRO A 61 15.16 -19.75 21.45
C PRO A 61 14.76 -18.96 20.20
N GLU A 62 15.32 -17.76 20.06
CA GLU A 62 15.17 -16.91 18.89
C GLU A 62 15.76 -17.68 17.70
N VAL A 63 14.89 -18.45 17.03
CA VAL A 63 15.18 -18.98 15.70
C VAL A 63 15.26 -17.75 14.83
N GLN A 64 16.47 -17.25 14.60
CA GLN A 64 16.72 -16.33 13.51
C GLN A 64 16.32 -17.08 12.24
N PRO A 65 15.21 -16.71 11.58
CA PRO A 65 14.82 -17.40 10.36
C PRO A 65 15.96 -17.23 9.37
N ASN A 66 16.35 -18.34 8.74
CA ASN A 66 17.40 -18.32 7.75
C ASN A 66 17.01 -17.30 6.66
N LEU A 67 17.97 -16.55 6.09
CA LEU A 67 17.67 -15.52 5.07
C LEU A 67 16.86 -16.11 3.89
N GLU A 68 17.09 -17.37 3.57
CA GLU A 68 16.32 -18.14 2.58
C GLU A 68 14.87 -18.41 3.02
N GLU A 69 14.63 -18.67 4.31
CA GLU A 69 13.30 -18.93 4.88
C GLU A 69 12.46 -17.65 4.95
N SER A 70 13.08 -16.52 5.30
CA SER A 70 12.46 -15.19 5.23
C SER A 70 12.11 -14.79 3.79
N GLY A 71 12.97 -15.10 2.82
CA GLY A 71 12.71 -14.86 1.40
C GLY A 71 11.58 -15.73 0.84
N LEU A 72 11.53 -17.00 1.23
CA LEU A 72 10.48 -17.94 0.84
C LEU A 72 9.12 -17.55 1.44
N LEU A 73 9.09 -17.12 2.71
CA LEU A 73 7.89 -16.61 3.36
C LEU A 73 7.35 -15.38 2.64
N THR A 74 8.21 -14.41 2.33
CA THR A 74 7.84 -13.19 1.60
C THR A 74 7.25 -13.54 0.22
N THR A 75 7.89 -14.46 -0.51
CA THR A 75 7.41 -14.94 -1.81
C THR A 75 6.04 -15.62 -1.71
N THR A 76 5.84 -16.42 -0.66
CA THR A 76 4.57 -17.12 -0.42
C THR A 76 3.45 -16.15 -0.09
N LEU A 77 3.72 -15.15 0.76
CA LEU A 77 2.74 -14.14 1.13
C LEU A 77 2.36 -13.24 -0.05
N HIS A 78 3.35 -12.87 -0.86
CA HIS A 78 3.13 -12.12 -2.10
C HIS A 78 2.27 -12.91 -3.11
N SER A 79 2.49 -14.23 -3.18
CA SER A 79 1.64 -15.13 -3.98
C SER A 79 0.19 -15.14 -3.49
N GLU A 80 -0.05 -15.12 -2.17
CA GLU A 80 -1.40 -15.04 -1.62
C GLU A 80 -2.10 -13.71 -1.91
N VAL A 81 -1.38 -12.58 -1.86
CA VAL A 81 -1.92 -11.27 -2.30
C VAL A 81 -2.30 -11.31 -3.78
N THR A 82 -1.44 -11.88 -4.63
CA THR A 82 -1.72 -12.07 -6.06
C THR A 82 -2.96 -12.95 -6.31
N LYS A 83 -3.11 -14.04 -5.55
CA LYS A 83 -4.31 -14.89 -5.62
C LYS A 83 -5.56 -14.14 -5.17
N ALA A 84 -5.44 -13.29 -4.14
CA ALA A 84 -6.54 -12.43 -3.69
C ALA A 84 -6.97 -11.44 -4.79
N CYS A 85 -6.02 -10.81 -5.50
CA CYS A 85 -6.35 -9.97 -6.66
C CYS A 85 -7.15 -10.75 -7.72
N LYS A 86 -6.69 -11.94 -8.13
CA LYS A 86 -7.39 -12.76 -9.13
C LYS A 86 -8.79 -13.20 -8.69
N ARG A 87 -8.96 -13.54 -7.41
CA ARG A 87 -10.29 -13.86 -6.86
C ARG A 87 -11.18 -12.62 -6.82
N ALA A 88 -10.63 -11.46 -6.50
CA ALA A 88 -11.35 -10.19 -6.51
C ALA A 88 -11.81 -9.84 -7.93
N ASP A 89 -10.96 -10.06 -8.94
CA ASP A 89 -11.32 -9.89 -10.35
C ASP A 89 -12.54 -10.72 -10.74
N THR A 90 -12.53 -12.02 -10.44
CA THR A 90 -13.67 -12.91 -10.74
C THR A 90 -14.94 -12.43 -10.04
N GLY A 91 -14.84 -12.03 -8.77
CA GLY A 91 -15.98 -11.48 -8.03
C GLY A 91 -16.51 -10.17 -8.62
N LEU A 92 -15.62 -9.29 -9.08
CA LEU A 92 -15.95 -8.02 -9.72
C LEU A 92 -16.61 -8.23 -11.09
N TRP A 93 -16.06 -9.12 -11.93
CA TRP A 93 -16.63 -9.44 -13.24
C TRP A 93 -18.01 -10.07 -13.10
N ASP A 94 -18.16 -11.07 -12.23
CA ASP A 94 -19.45 -11.72 -11.99
C ASP A 94 -20.49 -10.71 -11.45
N ALA A 95 -20.10 -9.84 -10.50
CA ALA A 95 -20.98 -8.83 -9.94
C ALA A 95 -21.38 -7.75 -10.95
N PHE A 96 -20.43 -7.29 -11.77
CA PHE A 96 -20.69 -6.31 -12.81
C PHE A 96 -21.60 -6.89 -13.88
N ALA A 97 -21.31 -8.11 -14.36
CA ALA A 97 -22.11 -8.82 -15.36
C ALA A 97 -23.57 -8.95 -14.90
N ARG A 98 -23.81 -9.43 -13.67
CA ARG A 98 -25.17 -9.52 -13.09
C ARG A 98 -25.86 -8.16 -13.03
N SER A 99 -25.15 -7.14 -12.57
CA SER A 99 -25.72 -5.79 -12.38
C SER A 99 -26.06 -5.13 -13.73
N ALA A 100 -25.34 -5.49 -14.78
CA ALA A 100 -25.59 -5.06 -16.16
C ALA A 100 -26.66 -5.91 -16.88
N GLY A 101 -27.18 -6.96 -16.23
CA GLY A 101 -28.23 -7.83 -16.78
C GLY A 101 -27.72 -9.02 -17.59
N TYR A 102 -26.41 -9.27 -17.64
CA TYR A 102 -25.84 -10.47 -18.24
C TYR A 102 -26.02 -11.69 -17.31
N ARG A 103 -26.16 -12.89 -17.88
CA ARG A 103 -26.23 -14.12 -17.07
C ARG A 103 -24.85 -14.42 -16.48
N PRO A 104 -24.71 -14.56 -15.15
CA PRO A 104 -23.45 -15.00 -14.55
C PRO A 104 -23.16 -16.44 -14.95
N VAL A 105 -21.90 -16.74 -15.21
CA VAL A 105 -21.43 -18.08 -15.60
C VAL A 105 -21.29 -18.99 -14.37
N THR A 106 -21.08 -18.41 -13.18
CA THR A 106 -20.79 -19.11 -11.93
C THR A 106 -22.01 -19.18 -10.99
N PRO A 107 -22.38 -20.37 -10.47
CA PRO A 107 -23.46 -20.54 -9.49
C PRO A 107 -23.15 -19.94 -8.11
N LEU A 108 -21.86 -19.80 -7.78
CA LEU A 108 -21.35 -19.17 -6.55
C LEU A 108 -21.08 -17.68 -6.75
N ALA A 109 -22.03 -16.99 -7.38
CA ALA A 109 -22.00 -15.56 -7.55
C ALA A 109 -21.87 -14.85 -6.19
N GLY A 110 -20.74 -14.15 -5.96
CA GLY A 110 -20.50 -13.34 -4.76
C GLY A 110 -21.63 -12.34 -4.52
N ARG A 111 -21.73 -11.76 -3.32
CA ARG A 111 -22.91 -10.95 -2.93
C ARG A 111 -22.86 -9.48 -3.38
N LEU A 112 -21.75 -9.07 -3.98
CA LEU A 112 -21.56 -7.70 -4.46
C LEU A 112 -22.56 -7.35 -5.57
N VAL A 113 -23.06 -6.12 -5.54
CA VAL A 113 -23.94 -5.53 -6.55
C VAL A 113 -23.41 -4.15 -6.91
N PHE A 114 -23.27 -3.85 -8.20
CA PHE A 114 -22.93 -2.51 -8.66
C PHE A 114 -24.19 -1.64 -8.64
N PRO A 115 -24.25 -0.57 -7.86
CA PRO A 115 -25.42 0.29 -7.80
C PRO A 115 -25.56 1.09 -9.11
N GLN A 116 -26.76 1.56 -9.41
CA GLN A 116 -27.03 2.40 -10.59
C GLN A 116 -27.08 3.88 -10.21
N TYR A 117 -26.60 4.73 -11.12
CA TYR A 117 -26.91 6.16 -11.11
C TYR A 117 -28.37 6.41 -11.53
N ARG A 118 -28.84 7.65 -11.38
CA ARG A 118 -30.19 8.06 -11.79
C ARG A 118 -30.47 7.87 -13.29
N ASP A 119 -29.43 7.87 -14.11
CA ASP A 119 -29.50 7.66 -15.56
C ASP A 119 -29.42 6.17 -15.96
N GLY A 120 -29.43 5.25 -14.98
CA GLY A 120 -29.38 3.80 -15.20
C GLY A 120 -27.98 3.23 -15.42
N ARG A 121 -26.94 4.06 -15.58
CA ARG A 121 -25.56 3.57 -15.71
C ARG A 121 -25.08 2.97 -14.39
N LEU A 122 -24.28 1.90 -14.47
CA LEU A 122 -23.65 1.34 -13.28
C LEU A 122 -22.62 2.31 -12.70
N ARG A 123 -22.59 2.39 -11.37
CA ARG A 123 -21.61 3.14 -10.61
C ARG A 123 -20.43 2.22 -10.30
N VAL A 124 -19.33 2.44 -10.99
CA VAL A 124 -18.04 1.82 -10.67
C VAL A 124 -17.23 2.75 -9.76
N SER A 125 -16.82 2.26 -8.60
CA SER A 125 -16.02 3.01 -7.64
C SER A 125 -14.99 2.15 -6.90
N GLU A 126 -14.11 2.82 -6.18
CA GLU A 126 -13.11 2.21 -5.29
C GLU A 126 -13.74 1.29 -4.25
N GLN A 127 -14.98 1.58 -3.83
CA GLN A 127 -15.67 0.81 -2.80
C GLN A 127 -15.99 -0.60 -3.27
N GLU A 128 -16.47 -0.77 -4.51
CA GLU A 128 -16.72 -2.11 -5.07
C GLU A 128 -15.41 -2.91 -5.17
N ALA A 129 -14.31 -2.29 -5.59
CA ALA A 129 -12.99 -2.92 -5.64
C ALA A 129 -12.52 -3.37 -4.25
N ARG A 130 -12.65 -2.49 -3.24
CA ARG A 130 -12.27 -2.76 -1.86
C ARG A 130 -13.03 -3.94 -1.26
N PHE A 131 -14.35 -3.96 -1.41
CA PHE A 131 -15.17 -5.05 -0.85
C PHE A 131 -14.94 -6.38 -1.57
N ALA A 132 -14.76 -6.37 -2.90
CA ALA A 132 -14.39 -7.58 -3.63
C ALA A 132 -13.03 -8.13 -3.18
N PHE A 133 -12.05 -7.24 -2.96
CA PHE A 133 -10.74 -7.64 -2.47
C PHE A 133 -10.79 -8.21 -1.04
N ILE A 134 -11.60 -7.63 -0.15
CA ILE A 134 -11.83 -8.16 1.19
C ILE A 134 -12.49 -9.55 1.16
N GLU A 135 -13.53 -9.74 0.33
CA GLU A 135 -14.18 -11.04 0.14
C GLU A 135 -13.18 -12.09 -0.40
N ALA A 136 -12.29 -11.68 -1.30
CA ALA A 136 -11.24 -12.53 -1.85
C ALA A 136 -10.13 -12.86 -0.85
N LEU A 137 -9.74 -11.91 0.01
CA LEU A 137 -8.77 -12.12 1.10
C LEU A 137 -9.33 -13.10 2.14
N SER A 138 -10.62 -12.99 2.46
CA SER A 138 -11.31 -13.84 3.46
C SER A 138 -11.36 -15.32 3.10
N GLN A 139 -11.00 -15.68 1.87
CA GLN A 139 -10.87 -17.06 1.38
C GLN A 139 -9.45 -17.62 1.55
N GLY A 140 -8.49 -16.79 1.97
CA GLY A 140 -7.10 -17.16 2.20
C GLY A 140 -6.67 -17.02 3.67
N PRO A 141 -5.37 -17.21 3.96
CA PRO A 141 -4.85 -17.18 5.34
C PRO A 141 -4.56 -15.75 5.85
N LEU A 142 -4.59 -14.74 4.98
CA LEU A 142 -4.18 -13.38 5.31
C LEU A 142 -5.26 -12.64 6.11
N ARG A 143 -4.83 -11.75 7.00
CA ARG A 143 -5.69 -10.80 7.73
C ARG A 143 -5.62 -9.42 7.10
N TYR A 144 -6.51 -8.51 7.48
CA TYR A 144 -6.50 -7.14 6.99
C TYR A 144 -6.97 -6.14 8.05
N SER A 145 -6.54 -4.89 7.93
CA SER A 145 -7.09 -3.72 8.61
C SER A 145 -7.53 -2.67 7.58
N VAL A 146 -8.51 -1.84 7.94
CA VAL A 146 -9.16 -0.86 7.05
C VAL A 146 -8.83 0.54 7.53
N GLU A 147 -8.58 1.47 6.60
CA GLU A 147 -8.16 2.85 6.91
C GLU A 147 -6.96 2.87 7.88
N ALA A 148 -5.93 2.09 7.52
CA ALA A 148 -4.79 1.83 8.40
C ALA A 148 -3.86 3.07 8.44
N PRO A 149 -3.51 3.58 9.64
CA PRO A 149 -2.63 4.73 9.75
C PRO A 149 -1.21 4.38 9.25
N THR A 150 -0.61 5.27 8.47
CA THR A 150 0.77 5.13 8.03
C THR A 150 1.74 5.33 9.19
N SER A 151 2.88 4.64 9.16
CA SER A 151 3.92 4.80 10.18
C SER A 151 4.64 6.16 10.04
N LYS A 152 4.77 6.66 8.81
CA LYS A 152 5.39 7.96 8.52
C LYS A 152 4.37 9.10 8.53
N LEU A 153 4.92 10.31 8.54
CA LEU A 153 4.16 11.56 8.46
C LEU A 153 4.17 12.12 7.04
N TYR A 154 3.06 12.75 6.68
CA TYR A 154 2.75 13.29 5.36
C TYR A 154 2.16 14.69 5.50
N SER A 155 2.44 15.54 4.51
CA SER A 155 1.96 16.93 4.44
C SER A 155 1.25 17.16 3.11
N PHE A 156 0.06 16.58 2.96
CA PHE A 156 -0.75 16.75 1.75
C PHE A 156 -1.51 18.07 1.69
N SER A 157 -1.84 18.62 2.86
CA SER A 157 -2.51 19.91 3.02
C SER A 157 -2.22 20.49 4.40
N GLY A 158 -2.23 21.81 4.52
CA GLY A 158 -1.91 22.49 5.78
C GLY A 158 -0.41 22.52 6.10
N THR A 159 -0.07 23.01 7.30
CA THR A 159 1.32 23.28 7.71
C THR A 159 1.92 22.19 8.60
N ARG A 160 1.11 21.24 9.09
CA ARG A 160 1.54 20.18 10.02
C ARG A 160 1.56 18.83 9.31
N ALA A 161 2.68 18.13 9.44
CA ALA A 161 2.79 16.74 9.00
C ALA A 161 2.00 15.81 9.95
N LEU A 162 1.19 14.92 9.39
CA LEU A 162 0.33 13.97 10.11
C LEU A 162 0.45 12.58 9.49
N SER A 163 0.12 11.54 10.25
CA SER A 163 -0.05 10.20 9.68
C SER A 163 -1.18 10.25 8.63
N ALA A 164 -0.93 9.64 7.48
CA ALA A 164 -1.95 9.42 6.48
C ALA A 164 -2.69 8.12 6.76
N MET A 165 -3.67 7.76 5.93
CA MET A 165 -4.35 6.48 6.00
C MET A 165 -4.26 5.78 4.65
N THR A 166 -3.89 4.51 4.67
CA THR A 166 -4.05 3.62 3.52
C THR A 166 -5.43 3.01 3.52
N ASP A 167 -5.99 2.74 2.35
CA ASP A 167 -7.34 2.17 2.27
C ASP A 167 -7.44 0.84 3.03
N LEU A 168 -6.39 0.01 2.89
CA LEU A 168 -6.29 -1.28 3.54
C LEU A 168 -4.82 -1.64 3.79
N GLN A 169 -4.56 -2.36 4.88
CA GLN A 169 -3.28 -3.03 5.10
C GLN A 169 -3.54 -4.52 5.26
N VAL A 170 -2.78 -5.33 4.53
CA VAL A 170 -2.79 -6.80 4.60
C VAL A 170 -1.75 -7.24 5.62
N HIS A 171 -2.12 -8.21 6.43
CA HIS A 171 -1.31 -8.76 7.50
C HIS A 171 -1.11 -10.27 7.33
N HIS A 172 0.05 -10.74 7.76
CA HIS A 172 0.27 -12.15 8.06
C HIS A 172 -0.61 -12.60 9.25
N GLU A 173 -0.75 -13.90 9.48
CA GLU A 173 -1.48 -14.45 10.63
C GLU A 173 -0.91 -14.02 11.99
N SER A 174 0.35 -13.55 12.03
CA SER A 174 0.96 -12.94 13.21
C SER A 174 0.66 -11.44 13.36
N GLU A 175 -0.27 -10.90 12.58
CA GLU A 175 -0.68 -9.48 12.54
C GLU A 175 0.41 -8.50 12.08
N ILE A 176 1.53 -9.02 11.58
CA ILE A 176 2.59 -8.22 10.94
C ILE A 176 2.05 -7.72 9.60
N GLY A 177 2.09 -6.40 9.39
CA GLY A 177 1.72 -5.77 8.12
C GLY A 177 2.72 -6.14 7.02
N ILE A 178 2.21 -6.63 5.90
CA ILE A 178 3.04 -7.13 4.78
C ILE A 178 2.81 -6.36 3.49
N CYS A 179 1.62 -5.76 3.33
CA CYS A 179 1.29 -5.00 2.13
C CYS A 179 0.29 -3.89 2.43
N ASN A 180 0.58 -2.67 1.98
CA ASN A 180 -0.37 -1.55 1.96
C ASN A 180 -1.11 -1.54 0.63
N VAL A 181 -2.40 -1.26 0.64
CA VAL A 181 -3.27 -1.27 -0.54
C VAL A 181 -3.95 0.07 -0.71
N GLU A 182 -3.92 0.59 -1.94
CA GLU A 182 -4.70 1.75 -2.38
C GLU A 182 -5.61 1.33 -3.53
N PHE A 183 -6.90 1.64 -3.42
CA PHE A 183 -7.88 1.41 -4.45
C PHE A 183 -8.10 2.69 -5.25
N LYS A 184 -8.17 2.54 -6.57
CA LYS A 184 -8.60 3.58 -7.49
C LYS A 184 -9.60 3.05 -8.48
N ALA A 185 -10.48 3.92 -8.93
CA ALA A 185 -11.41 3.61 -10.00
C ALA A 185 -11.50 4.76 -11.00
N LYS A 186 -11.88 4.41 -12.22
CA LYS A 186 -12.03 5.32 -13.39
C LYS A 186 -10.70 5.76 -13.99
N GLY A 187 -10.75 6.28 -15.22
CA GLY A 187 -9.57 6.70 -15.96
C GLY A 187 -8.84 7.91 -15.36
N VAL A 188 -7.62 8.15 -15.86
CA VAL A 188 -6.78 9.29 -15.45
C VAL A 188 -6.97 10.52 -16.32
N SER A 189 -6.60 11.69 -15.78
CA SER A 189 -6.57 12.95 -16.51
C SER A 189 -5.16 13.23 -17.04
N SER A 190 -5.08 13.83 -18.23
CA SER A 190 -3.81 14.25 -18.84
C SER A 190 -3.16 15.46 -18.16
N SER A 191 -3.87 16.19 -17.28
CA SER A 191 -3.34 17.37 -16.61
C SER A 191 -2.72 17.04 -15.25
N ALA A 192 -1.48 17.47 -15.01
CA ALA A 192 -0.75 17.18 -13.77
C ALA A 192 -1.48 17.62 -12.48
N GLN A 193 -2.22 18.74 -12.50
CA GLN A 193 -3.00 19.21 -11.34
C GLN A 193 -4.07 18.20 -10.89
N ASN A 194 -4.66 17.48 -11.84
CA ASN A 194 -5.70 16.48 -11.57
C ASN A 194 -5.12 15.15 -11.09
N ASN A 195 -3.80 14.94 -11.20
CA ASN A 195 -3.13 13.70 -10.81
C ASN A 195 -2.54 13.78 -9.38
N PHE A 196 -2.74 14.90 -8.67
CA PHE A 196 -2.32 15.02 -7.27
C PHE A 196 -2.90 13.92 -6.35
N PRO A 197 -4.16 13.46 -6.50
CA PRO A 197 -4.64 12.31 -5.75
C PRO A 197 -3.78 11.05 -5.95
N ILE A 198 -3.40 10.76 -7.19
CA ILE A 198 -2.53 9.62 -7.53
C ILE A 198 -1.16 9.78 -6.86
N TYR A 199 -0.57 10.96 -6.96
CA TYR A 199 0.71 11.26 -6.30
C TYR A 199 0.67 10.97 -4.80
N LYS A 200 -0.38 11.41 -4.09
CA LYS A 200 -0.51 11.17 -2.64
C LYS A 200 -0.54 9.68 -2.31
N ASP A 201 -1.25 8.92 -3.10
CA ASP A 201 -1.44 7.49 -2.84
C ASP A 201 -0.20 6.68 -3.24
N VAL A 202 0.48 7.04 -4.33
CA VAL A 202 1.83 6.52 -4.66
C VAL A 202 2.82 6.84 -3.53
N GLN A 203 2.78 8.06 -2.99
CA GLN A 203 3.64 8.46 -1.88
C GLN A 203 3.39 7.60 -0.61
N LYS A 204 2.13 7.30 -0.29
CA LYS A 204 1.77 6.39 0.81
C LYS A 204 2.31 4.98 0.60
N LEU A 205 2.20 4.45 -0.62
CA LEU A 205 2.65 3.10 -0.93
C LEU A 205 4.18 2.96 -0.93
N MET A 206 4.91 3.96 -1.45
CA MET A 206 6.36 3.85 -1.65
C MET A 206 7.20 4.20 -0.42
N ARG A 207 6.70 5.08 0.46
CA ARG A 207 7.48 5.54 1.62
C ARG A 207 7.38 4.60 2.83
N GLU A 208 6.42 3.70 2.85
CA GLU A 208 6.24 2.77 3.98
C GLU A 208 7.09 1.49 3.78
N PRO A 209 7.65 0.89 4.85
CA PRO A 209 8.56 -0.27 4.77
C PRO A 209 7.86 -1.61 4.54
N VAL A 210 6.81 -1.60 3.72
CA VAL A 210 6.00 -2.77 3.35
C VAL A 210 5.69 -2.72 1.87
N TRP A 211 5.35 -3.86 1.27
CA TRP A 211 5.05 -3.90 -0.16
C TRP A 211 3.82 -3.02 -0.49
N GLY A 212 3.86 -2.26 -1.58
CA GLY A 212 2.73 -1.47 -2.03
C GLY A 212 1.85 -2.24 -3.03
N LEU A 213 0.53 -2.17 -2.92
CA LEU A 213 -0.41 -2.64 -3.93
C LEU A 213 -1.30 -1.48 -4.38
N TRP A 214 -1.19 -1.14 -5.66
CA TRP A 214 -2.13 -0.26 -6.33
C TRP A 214 -3.17 -1.12 -7.07
N PHE A 215 -4.42 -1.09 -6.61
CA PHE A 215 -5.53 -1.80 -7.24
C PHE A 215 -6.40 -0.80 -8.00
N HIS A 216 -6.43 -0.90 -9.33
CA HIS A 216 -7.12 0.03 -10.20
C HIS A 216 -8.29 -0.64 -10.94
N LEU A 217 -9.50 -0.10 -10.78
CA LEU A 217 -10.72 -0.61 -11.40
C LEU A 217 -11.18 0.28 -12.56
N LEU A 218 -11.20 -0.28 -13.77
CA LEU A 218 -11.69 0.38 -14.97
C LEU A 218 -12.99 -0.28 -15.43
N GLU A 219 -14.02 0.52 -15.66
CA GLU A 219 -15.27 0.01 -16.25
C GLU A 219 -15.03 -0.45 -17.69
N SER A 220 -14.46 0.43 -18.50
CA SER A 220 -14.16 0.23 -19.92
C SER A 220 -12.89 0.97 -20.29
N ILE A 221 -12.30 0.61 -21.43
CA ILE A 221 -11.06 1.18 -21.93
C ILE A 221 -11.08 1.28 -23.46
N ASP A 222 -10.32 2.21 -24.00
CA ASP A 222 -9.81 2.13 -25.36
C ASP A 222 -8.33 1.66 -25.37
N SER A 223 -7.77 1.42 -26.55
CA SER A 223 -6.37 0.97 -26.69
C SER A 223 -5.33 1.96 -26.17
N SER A 224 -5.71 3.20 -25.82
CA SER A 224 -4.82 4.21 -25.25
C SER A 224 -4.95 4.37 -23.73
N THR A 225 -6.03 3.84 -23.14
CA THR A 225 -6.40 4.16 -21.76
C THR A 225 -5.37 3.65 -20.75
N ILE A 226 -4.98 2.39 -20.86
CA ILE A 226 -3.97 1.78 -19.97
C ILE A 226 -2.60 2.42 -20.20
N ILE A 227 -2.23 2.70 -21.45
CA ILE A 227 -0.94 3.34 -21.78
C ILE A 227 -0.85 4.73 -21.12
N LYS A 228 -1.90 5.54 -21.23
CA LYS A 228 -1.96 6.86 -20.59
C LYS A 228 -1.91 6.77 -19.06
N PHE A 229 -2.63 5.79 -18.49
CA PHE A 229 -2.56 5.53 -17.05
C PHE A 229 -1.15 5.18 -16.59
N LEU A 230 -0.47 4.27 -17.29
CA LEU A 230 0.87 3.83 -16.92
C LEU A 230 1.93 4.93 -17.09
N ASP A 231 1.78 5.83 -18.08
CA ASP A 231 2.64 7.03 -18.16
C ASP A 231 2.42 7.98 -16.97
N VAL A 232 1.16 8.19 -16.56
CA VAL A 232 0.85 8.97 -15.35
C VAL A 232 1.46 8.33 -14.10
N MET A 233 1.33 7.01 -13.95
CA MET A 233 1.92 6.27 -12.84
C MET A 233 3.44 6.39 -12.84
N ALA A 234 4.10 6.20 -13.99
CA ALA A 234 5.55 6.37 -14.12
C ALA A 234 6.00 7.77 -13.67
N MET A 235 5.29 8.81 -14.12
CA MET A 235 5.59 10.19 -13.70
C MET A 235 5.37 10.43 -12.20
N GLN A 236 4.36 9.81 -11.58
CA GLN A 236 4.13 9.99 -10.14
C GLN A 236 5.14 9.21 -9.29
N ILE A 237 5.52 8.01 -9.71
CA ILE A 237 6.56 7.21 -9.08
C ILE A 237 7.90 7.96 -9.14
N ASP A 238 8.31 8.42 -10.33
CA ASP A 238 9.53 9.21 -10.52
C ASP A 238 9.54 10.47 -9.64
N LYS A 239 8.42 11.20 -9.60
CA LYS A 239 8.28 12.37 -8.75
C LYS A 239 8.45 12.04 -7.26
N VAL A 240 7.84 10.96 -6.77
CA VAL A 240 7.99 10.53 -5.38
C VAL A 240 9.43 10.11 -5.09
N GLN A 241 10.09 9.40 -6.00
CA GLN A 241 11.50 9.02 -5.84
C GLN A 241 12.42 10.25 -5.77
N GLY A 242 12.19 11.26 -6.61
CA GLY A 242 12.99 12.48 -6.63
C GLY A 242 12.75 13.39 -5.41
N GLU A 243 11.51 13.52 -4.94
CA GLU A 243 11.19 14.38 -3.79
C GLU A 243 11.51 13.73 -2.42
N PHE A 244 11.55 12.39 -2.36
CA PHE A 244 11.74 11.62 -1.12
C PHE A 244 12.90 10.62 -1.25
N GLU A 245 13.96 11.02 -1.95
CA GLU A 245 15.18 10.21 -2.08
C GLU A 245 15.72 9.84 -0.68
N GLY A 246 15.96 8.55 -0.46
CA GLY A 246 16.39 8.02 0.85
C GLY A 246 15.27 7.83 1.90
N ASP A 247 14.03 8.19 1.58
CA ASP A 247 12.84 7.98 2.43
C ASP A 247 11.78 7.08 1.76
N VAL A 248 12.07 6.59 0.55
CA VAL A 248 11.39 5.46 -0.09
C VAL A 248 11.90 4.18 0.57
N GLU A 249 11.03 3.47 1.28
CA GLU A 249 11.38 2.25 2.03
C GLU A 249 10.61 1.01 1.55
N ALA A 250 9.65 1.17 0.63
CA ALA A 250 8.91 0.05 0.11
C ALA A 250 9.85 -0.90 -0.67
N PRO A 251 9.80 -2.22 -0.41
CA PRO A 251 10.58 -3.20 -1.18
C PRO A 251 10.12 -3.31 -2.65
N GLY A 252 8.90 -2.88 -2.94
CA GLY A 252 8.34 -2.87 -4.28
C GLY A 252 6.89 -2.44 -4.33
N LEU A 253 6.39 -2.31 -5.55
CA LEU A 253 5.03 -1.90 -5.86
C LEU A 253 4.40 -2.89 -6.86
N THR A 254 3.23 -3.42 -6.52
CA THR A 254 2.37 -4.14 -7.47
C THR A 254 1.35 -3.19 -8.06
N LEU A 255 1.31 -3.12 -9.39
CA LEU A 255 0.24 -2.49 -10.14
C LEU A 255 -0.72 -3.58 -10.60
N HIS A 256 -1.95 -3.53 -10.12
CA HIS A 256 -3.03 -4.42 -10.54
C HIS A 256 -4.15 -3.61 -11.17
N ILE A 257 -4.52 -3.91 -12.42
CA ILE A 257 -5.50 -3.17 -13.21
C ILE A 257 -6.59 -4.15 -13.62
N CYS A 258 -7.78 -4.03 -13.03
CA CYS A 258 -8.95 -4.82 -13.37
C CYS A 258 -9.86 -4.06 -14.34
N VAL A 259 -10.23 -4.68 -15.46
CA VAL A 259 -11.11 -4.11 -16.49
C VAL A 259 -12.42 -4.90 -16.54
N LEU A 260 -13.53 -4.24 -16.22
CA LEU A 260 -14.83 -4.88 -16.03
C LEU A 260 -15.48 -5.34 -17.33
N GLN A 261 -15.76 -4.42 -18.27
CA GLN A 261 -16.49 -4.73 -19.51
C GLN A 261 -15.79 -5.76 -20.40
N TYR A 262 -14.47 -5.87 -20.28
CA TYR A 262 -13.65 -6.73 -21.12
C TYR A 262 -13.28 -8.05 -20.42
N GLY A 263 -13.62 -8.19 -19.14
CA GLY A 263 -13.32 -9.38 -18.34
C GLY A 263 -11.83 -9.72 -18.34
N PHE A 264 -10.94 -8.75 -18.10
CA PHE A 264 -9.52 -9.07 -17.94
C PHE A 264 -8.84 -8.14 -16.94
N SER A 265 -7.73 -8.59 -16.38
CA SER A 265 -6.87 -7.81 -15.53
C SER A 265 -5.40 -7.99 -15.90
N LEU A 266 -4.61 -6.97 -15.56
CA LEU A 266 -3.17 -6.95 -15.74
C LEU A 266 -2.50 -6.75 -14.39
N GLN A 267 -1.46 -7.51 -14.11
CA GLN A 267 -0.66 -7.34 -12.91
C GLN A 267 0.83 -7.26 -13.22
N LYS A 268 1.53 -6.32 -12.59
CA LYS A 268 2.99 -6.19 -12.67
C LYS A 268 3.55 -5.85 -11.32
N ASP A 269 4.60 -6.59 -10.94
CA ASP A 269 5.43 -6.25 -9.80
C ASP A 269 6.60 -5.40 -10.29
N VAL A 270 6.83 -4.29 -9.59
CA VAL A 270 7.93 -3.36 -9.81
C VAL A 270 8.76 -3.33 -8.52
N PRO A 271 9.81 -4.16 -8.42
CA PRO A 271 10.74 -4.09 -7.29
C PRO A 271 11.37 -2.70 -7.23
N ILE A 272 11.47 -2.15 -6.02
CA ILE A 272 12.17 -0.88 -5.79
C ILE A 272 13.57 -1.24 -5.28
N PRO A 273 14.65 -0.78 -5.96
CA PRO A 273 16.02 -1.06 -5.53
C PRO A 273 16.27 -0.54 -4.11
N SER A 274 16.96 -1.32 -3.29
CA SER A 274 17.38 -0.90 -1.94
C SER A 274 18.38 0.26 -1.97
N GLU A 275 19.14 0.38 -3.06
CA GLU A 275 20.07 1.46 -3.32
C GLU A 275 19.81 2.01 -4.72
N GLY A 276 19.14 3.16 -4.80
CA GLY A 276 19.00 3.93 -6.04
C GLY A 276 17.56 4.23 -6.47
N VAL A 277 17.48 5.08 -7.48
CA VAL A 277 16.24 5.49 -8.15
C VAL A 277 16.09 4.69 -9.44
N ILE A 278 14.86 4.30 -9.77
CA ILE A 278 14.58 3.71 -11.08
C ILE A 278 14.46 4.88 -12.05
N ASP A 279 15.36 4.97 -13.03
CA ASP A 279 15.30 6.00 -14.04
C ASP A 279 13.92 5.99 -14.75
N ILE A 280 13.34 7.17 -15.00
CA ILE A 280 12.00 7.28 -15.59
C ILE A 280 11.89 6.62 -16.96
N ALA A 281 12.95 6.63 -17.78
CA ALA A 281 12.92 5.96 -19.08
C ALA A 281 12.90 4.44 -18.89
N GLU A 282 13.65 3.93 -17.93
CA GLU A 282 13.59 2.51 -17.55
C GLU A 282 12.24 2.13 -16.95
N LEU A 283 11.67 2.96 -16.07
CA LEU A 283 10.34 2.73 -15.49
C LEU A 283 9.26 2.69 -16.58
N ARG A 284 9.27 3.64 -17.51
CA ARG A 284 8.37 3.64 -18.68
C ARG A 284 8.56 2.38 -19.52
N ARG A 285 9.81 1.95 -19.73
CA ARG A 285 10.12 0.73 -20.45
C ARG A 285 9.58 -0.49 -19.73
N LEU A 286 9.70 -0.58 -18.40
CA LEU A 286 9.19 -1.69 -17.57
C LEU A 286 7.66 -1.75 -17.50
N LEU A 287 7.01 -0.58 -17.53
CA LEU A 287 5.56 -0.49 -17.48
C LEU A 287 4.89 -0.57 -18.85
N PHE A 288 5.64 -0.46 -19.95
CA PHE A 288 5.07 -0.53 -21.30
C PHE A 288 4.25 -1.82 -21.52
N VAL A 289 3.09 -1.66 -22.16
CA VAL A 289 2.21 -2.75 -22.57
C VAL A 289 1.52 -2.39 -23.89
N ASP A 290 1.47 -3.33 -24.84
CA ASP A 290 0.79 -3.15 -26.14
C ASP A 290 -0.47 -4.03 -26.21
N LEU A 291 -1.62 -3.39 -25.97
CA LEU A 291 -2.94 -4.00 -25.96
C LEU A 291 -3.81 -3.43 -27.09
N GLN A 292 -4.57 -4.32 -27.72
CA GLN A 292 -5.62 -3.96 -28.65
C GLN A 292 -6.96 -4.47 -28.14
N VAL A 293 -7.88 -3.54 -27.90
CA VAL A 293 -9.26 -3.84 -27.50
C VAL A 293 -10.22 -3.44 -28.62
N ALA A 294 -11.22 -4.29 -28.87
CA ALA A 294 -12.33 -3.99 -29.77
C ALA A 294 -13.53 -4.87 -29.38
N GLU A 295 -14.75 -4.43 -29.71
CA GLU A 295 -15.97 -5.25 -29.53
C GLU A 295 -16.12 -5.84 -28.12
N HIS A 296 -15.86 -5.04 -27.07
CA HIS A 296 -15.93 -5.47 -25.67
C HIS A 296 -15.01 -6.66 -25.28
N ARG A 297 -13.97 -6.94 -26.07
CA ARG A 297 -12.95 -7.96 -25.76
C ARG A 297 -11.53 -7.47 -25.98
N LEU A 298 -10.59 -8.09 -25.26
CA LEU A 298 -9.18 -8.01 -25.60
C LEU A 298 -8.96 -8.80 -26.88
N VAL A 299 -8.65 -8.12 -27.98
CA VAL A 299 -8.51 -8.73 -29.31
C VAL A 299 -7.12 -9.33 -29.47
N ARG A 300 -6.11 -8.60 -29.00
CA ARG A 300 -4.71 -8.98 -29.15
C ARG A 300 -3.85 -8.27 -28.11
N HIS A 301 -2.81 -8.95 -27.67
CA HIS A 301 -1.64 -8.33 -27.05
C HIS A 301 -0.41 -8.70 -27.89
N ARG A 302 0.51 -7.77 -28.12
CA ARG A 302 1.75 -8.06 -28.86
C ARG A 302 2.94 -8.26 -27.93
N ASP A 303 3.02 -7.39 -26.92
CA ASP A 303 4.04 -7.45 -25.89
C ASP A 303 3.39 -7.11 -24.56
N LEU A 304 3.45 -8.06 -23.64
CA LEU A 304 3.03 -7.86 -22.26
C LEU A 304 4.20 -7.51 -21.36
N ASN A 305 5.45 -7.56 -21.82
CA ASN A 305 6.61 -7.05 -21.08
C ASN A 305 6.68 -7.54 -19.61
N GLY A 306 6.36 -8.82 -19.41
CA GLY A 306 6.29 -9.46 -18.09
C GLY A 306 5.12 -9.02 -17.19
N TRP A 307 4.10 -8.38 -17.74
CA TRP A 307 2.78 -8.26 -17.13
C TRP A 307 2.07 -9.62 -17.15
N SER A 308 1.47 -9.99 -16.03
CA SER A 308 0.58 -11.14 -15.94
C SER A 308 -0.81 -10.74 -16.41
N LEU A 309 -1.32 -11.44 -17.43
CA LEU A 309 -2.70 -11.30 -17.91
C LEU A 309 -3.58 -12.36 -17.25
N HIS A 310 -4.70 -11.93 -16.71
CA HIS A 310 -5.77 -12.81 -16.24
C HIS A 310 -7.06 -12.42 -16.96
N SER A 311 -7.78 -13.40 -17.49
CA SER A 311 -9.00 -13.18 -18.27
C SER A 311 -10.14 -13.99 -17.69
N TRP A 312 -11.32 -13.40 -17.70
CA TRP A 312 -12.57 -14.06 -17.40
C TRP A 312 -12.83 -15.13 -18.46
N GLU A 313 -13.03 -16.36 -18.01
CA GLU A 313 -13.45 -17.47 -18.88
C GLU A 313 -14.95 -17.41 -19.21
N GLY A 314 -15.68 -16.46 -18.63
CA GLY A 314 -17.10 -16.25 -18.88
C GLY A 314 -17.34 -15.49 -20.19
N VAL A 315 -18.26 -15.99 -21.01
CA VAL A 315 -18.68 -15.31 -22.24
C VAL A 315 -19.69 -14.23 -21.88
N ILE A 316 -19.38 -12.94 -22.15
CA ILE A 316 -20.39 -11.88 -22.22
C ILE A 316 -21.10 -12.04 -23.56
N ASP A 317 -22.10 -12.93 -23.63
CA ASP A 317 -23.03 -12.92 -24.76
C ASP A 317 -23.97 -11.72 -24.56
N GLY A 318 -23.80 -10.71 -25.42
CA GLY A 318 -24.63 -9.50 -25.46
C GLY A 318 -25.98 -9.72 -26.11
#